data_AF-A0AAE4WAE7-F1
#
_entry.id   AF-A0AAE4WAE7-F1
#
_cell.length_a   1.000
_cell.length_b   1.000
_cell.length_c   1.000
_cell.angle_alpha   90.00
_cell.angle_beta   90.00
_cell.angle_gamma   90.00
#
_symmetry.space_group_name_H-M   'P 1'
#
loop_
_entity.id
_entity.type
_entity.pdbx_description
1 polymer ?
#
loop_
_entity_poly.entity_id
_entity_poly.type
_entity_poly.pdbx_seq_one_letter_code
_entity_poly.pdbx_strand_id
1 'polypeptide(L)'
;MQVSDALRVNLFRATKKEFPFEAFAKQSHPSLRVSLVEDARYKPCDVAVIFGSFGRDSTPVHALRTAIAVQHKGPLLTVEVGFWGRETSKRSFNWYHTLLGHRRSLYKFKHNFYRIALDGSLPGEGDFCNANSPPDRWEQQSAALNIRLKPYRSAGEHVLIIGQIPGDAAMRGMDVRQWLVATARHVRRLTDRPIIVRPHPGMKNEDFAALETELVAIPGLHLSGLSSLTVVDELARAHCTICYSSSFSLDSLLEGVPVITLSRFNIAAPICSRRIEDVNDPPLPEREQLFHDIAYAHWTLDDIRAGDVLKRFAPILARRCAGGSRQVRHSPAHSVLPGFQLQGL
;
A
#
# COMPACT_ATOMS: atom_id res chain seq x y z
N MET A 1 -13.00 -18.73 38.71
CA MET A 1 -12.64 -18.25 37.36
C MET A 1 -12.17 -16.81 37.50
N GLN A 2 -10.87 -16.53 37.44
CA GLN A 2 -10.39 -15.14 37.43
C GLN A 2 -10.86 -14.50 36.12
N VAL A 3 -11.71 -13.48 36.22
CA VAL A 3 -12.03 -12.62 35.09
C VAL A 3 -10.73 -11.91 34.73
N SER A 4 -10.10 -12.28 33.60
CA SER A 4 -8.94 -11.52 33.14
C SER A 4 -9.40 -10.09 32.87
N ASP A 5 -8.70 -9.10 33.42
CA ASP A 5 -9.00 -7.69 33.16
C ASP A 5 -9.10 -7.43 31.65
N ALA A 6 -10.10 -6.63 31.25
CA ALA A 6 -10.27 -6.25 29.85
C ALA A 6 -9.04 -5.49 29.35
N LEU A 7 -8.53 -5.85 28.17
CA LEU A 7 -7.37 -5.21 27.56
C LEU A 7 -7.67 -3.74 27.27
N ARG A 8 -6.80 -2.84 27.73
CA ARG A 8 -6.90 -1.41 27.46
C ARG A 8 -6.42 -1.15 26.02
N VAL A 9 -7.34 -0.69 25.19
CA VAL A 9 -7.10 -0.36 23.78
C VAL A 9 -7.14 1.15 23.62
N ASN A 10 -6.01 1.78 23.27
CA ASN A 10 -5.97 3.21 22.99
C ASN A 10 -6.03 3.48 21.49
N LEU A 11 -7.02 4.26 21.07
CA LEU A 11 -7.17 4.77 19.71
C LEU A 11 -6.53 6.15 19.62
N PHE A 12 -5.37 6.27 18.97
CA PHE A 12 -4.63 7.53 18.89
C PHE A 12 -5.15 8.41 17.75
N ARG A 13 -6.22 9.17 18.01
CA ARG A 13 -6.89 10.00 17.00
C ARG A 13 -5.99 11.06 16.39
N ALA A 14 -5.05 11.60 17.16
CA ALA A 14 -4.06 12.57 16.68
C ALA A 14 -3.21 12.04 15.50
N THR A 15 -3.18 10.72 15.25
CA THR A 15 -2.51 10.13 14.09
C THR A 15 -3.26 10.36 12.78
N LYS A 16 -4.58 10.62 12.81
CA LYS A 16 -5.38 11.05 11.65
C LYS A 16 -6.73 11.62 12.10
N LYS A 17 -6.81 12.95 12.25
CA LYS A 17 -8.01 13.62 12.79
C LYS A 17 -9.28 13.38 11.98
N GLU A 18 -9.16 13.26 10.66
CA GLU A 18 -10.31 13.10 9.76
C GLU A 18 -10.84 11.66 9.71
N PHE A 19 -10.11 10.69 10.25
CA PHE A 19 -10.57 9.30 10.31
C PHE A 19 -11.46 9.10 11.55
N PRO A 20 -12.66 8.49 11.41
CA PRO A 20 -13.64 8.39 12.50
C PRO A 20 -13.30 7.26 13.48
N PHE A 21 -12.25 7.45 14.29
CA PHE A 21 -11.88 6.51 15.35
C PHE A 21 -13.01 6.23 16.34
N GLU A 22 -13.99 7.14 16.47
CA GLU A 22 -15.20 6.94 17.27
C GLU A 22 -15.99 5.70 16.84
N ALA A 23 -15.87 5.26 15.58
CA ALA A 23 -16.50 4.02 15.11
C ALA A 23 -15.99 2.79 15.87
N PHE A 24 -14.69 2.76 16.22
CA PHE A 24 -14.11 1.73 17.09
C PHE A 24 -14.50 1.93 18.56
N ALA A 25 -14.49 3.18 19.05
CA ALA A 25 -14.74 3.49 20.45
C ALA A 25 -16.17 3.17 20.91
N LYS A 26 -17.15 3.24 20.00
CA LYS A 26 -18.56 2.94 20.30
C LYS A 26 -18.86 1.45 20.43
N GLN A 27 -17.94 0.58 20.06
CA GLN A 27 -18.15 -0.86 20.14
C GLN A 27 -17.90 -1.37 21.55
N SER A 28 -18.78 -2.26 22.00
CA SER A 28 -18.55 -3.01 23.23
C SER A 28 -17.99 -4.39 22.89
N HIS A 29 -16.91 -4.79 23.57
CA HIS A 29 -16.39 -6.16 23.50
C HIS A 29 -15.99 -6.58 24.92
N PRO A 30 -16.43 -7.74 25.43
CA PRO A 30 -16.21 -8.13 26.83
C PRO A 30 -14.75 -8.12 27.26
N SER A 31 -13.84 -8.44 26.33
CA SER A 31 -12.40 -8.51 26.59
C SER A 31 -11.62 -7.22 26.29
N LEU A 32 -12.26 -6.15 25.81
CA LEU A 32 -11.57 -4.91 25.41
C LEU A 32 -12.20 -3.69 26.07
N ARG A 33 -11.37 -2.82 26.66
CA ARG A 33 -11.74 -1.49 27.13
C ARG A 33 -11.13 -0.45 26.19
N VAL A 34 -11.94 0.10 25.30
CA VAL A 34 -11.48 1.04 24.27
C VAL A 34 -11.52 2.48 24.79
N SER A 35 -10.49 3.27 24.49
CA SER A 35 -10.39 4.68 24.86
C SER A 35 -9.83 5.51 23.72
N LEU A 36 -10.40 6.70 23.50
CA LEU A 36 -9.92 7.65 22.50
C LEU A 36 -8.83 8.53 23.12
N VAL A 37 -7.69 8.63 22.45
CA VAL A 37 -6.56 9.49 22.86
C VAL A 37 -6.42 10.64 21.88
N GLU A 38 -6.81 11.83 22.34
CA GLU A 38 -6.72 13.10 21.59
C GLU A 38 -5.31 13.72 21.66
N ASP A 39 -4.55 13.39 22.69
CA ASP A 39 -3.22 13.93 22.92
C ASP A 39 -2.24 13.55 21.80
N ALA A 40 -1.41 14.50 21.38
CA ALA A 40 -0.32 14.27 20.44
C ALA A 40 0.91 13.60 21.10
N ARG A 41 0.69 12.76 22.12
CA ARG A 41 1.73 12.06 22.90
C ARG A 41 1.30 10.62 23.17
N TYR A 42 2.28 9.73 23.25
CA TYR A 42 2.03 8.33 23.59
C TYR A 42 1.46 8.20 25.02
N LYS A 43 0.46 7.31 25.17
CA LYS A 43 -0.11 6.89 26.44
C LYS A 43 -0.03 5.37 26.58
N PRO A 44 0.54 4.82 27.67
CA PRO A 44 0.59 3.38 27.90
C PRO A 44 -0.78 2.72 27.82
N CYS A 45 -0.81 1.55 27.19
CA CYS A 45 -1.97 0.70 26.97
C CYS A 45 -1.51 -0.73 26.68
N ASP A 46 -2.45 -1.67 26.59
CA ASP A 46 -2.17 -3.06 26.26
C ASP A 46 -2.17 -3.25 24.73
N VAL A 47 -3.02 -2.50 24.02
CA VAL A 47 -3.08 -2.44 22.55
C VAL A 47 -3.15 -0.99 22.09
N ALA A 48 -2.32 -0.61 21.12
CA ALA A 48 -2.38 0.69 20.45
C ALA A 48 -3.05 0.56 19.07
N VAL A 49 -3.88 1.53 18.69
CA VAL A 49 -4.44 1.66 17.35
C VAL A 49 -4.08 3.02 16.78
N ILE A 50 -3.44 3.03 15.62
CA ILE A 50 -3.04 4.24 14.89
C ILE A 50 -3.54 4.20 13.45
N PHE A 51 -3.62 5.36 12.81
CA PHE A 51 -3.78 5.45 11.36
C PHE A 51 -2.48 5.92 10.74
N GLY A 52 -1.99 5.23 9.73
CA GLY A 52 -0.80 5.57 8.96
C GLY A 52 0.44 4.73 9.30
N SER A 53 1.39 4.69 8.38
CA SER A 53 2.72 4.12 8.57
C SER A 53 3.58 4.92 9.58
N PHE A 54 4.58 4.25 10.15
CA PHE A 54 5.58 4.82 11.05
C PHE A 54 7.01 4.70 10.48
N GLY A 55 7.99 5.35 11.12
CA GLY A 55 9.40 5.34 10.70
C GLY A 55 9.83 6.55 9.89
N ARG A 56 9.00 7.60 9.87
CA ARG A 56 9.33 8.94 9.39
C ARG A 56 9.01 9.91 10.50
N ASP A 57 9.78 10.99 10.60
CA ASP A 57 9.56 12.02 11.61
C ASP A 57 9.46 13.43 10.99
N SER A 58 9.13 13.50 9.69
CA SER A 58 9.08 14.76 8.93
C SER A 58 7.93 15.70 9.31
N THR A 59 6.94 15.23 10.07
CA THR A 59 5.85 16.04 10.60
C THR A 59 5.52 15.61 12.03
N PRO A 60 4.86 16.45 12.85
CA PRO A 60 4.45 16.07 14.21
C PRO A 60 3.59 14.79 14.26
N VAL A 61 2.73 14.59 13.25
CA VAL A 61 1.90 13.38 13.12
C VAL A 61 2.77 12.16 12.83
N HIS A 62 3.77 12.30 11.94
CA HIS A 62 4.71 11.22 11.64
C HIS A 62 5.55 10.86 12.88
N ALA A 63 6.09 11.87 13.58
CA ALA A 63 6.83 11.68 14.82
C ALA A 63 6.00 10.98 15.90
N LEU A 64 4.70 11.32 16.04
CA LEU A 64 3.80 10.62 16.96
C LEU A 64 3.63 9.14 16.59
N ARG A 65 3.39 8.82 15.32
CA ARG A 65 3.26 7.42 14.87
C ARG A 65 4.53 6.63 15.15
N THR A 66 5.70 7.19 14.84
CA THR A 66 7.01 6.58 15.15
C THR A 66 7.21 6.41 16.65
N ALA A 67 6.90 7.43 17.46
CA ALA A 67 7.01 7.36 18.92
C ALA A 67 6.12 6.25 19.50
N ILE A 68 4.86 6.13 19.06
CA ILE A 68 3.96 5.05 19.46
C ILE A 68 4.57 3.69 19.07
N ALA A 69 5.02 3.54 17.82
CA ALA A 69 5.59 2.28 17.33
C ALA A 69 6.85 1.84 18.08
N VAL A 70 7.71 2.77 18.50
CA VAL A 70 8.96 2.49 19.24
C VAL A 70 8.71 2.24 20.72
N GLN A 71 7.84 3.04 21.35
CA GLN A 71 7.62 3.00 22.80
C GLN A 71 6.65 1.88 23.20
N HIS A 72 5.57 1.67 22.44
CA HIS A 72 4.55 0.68 22.76
C HIS A 72 5.09 -0.76 22.64
N LYS A 73 4.86 -1.58 23.66
CA LYS A 73 5.38 -2.96 23.73
C LYS A 73 4.34 -4.05 23.44
N GLY A 74 3.06 -3.73 23.59
CA GLY A 74 1.95 -4.61 23.21
C GLY A 74 1.67 -4.56 21.70
N PRO A 75 0.62 -5.24 21.21
CA PRO A 75 0.23 -5.22 19.80
C PRO A 75 -0.16 -3.82 19.30
N LEU A 76 0.29 -3.47 18.09
CA LEU A 76 -0.09 -2.22 17.42
C LEU A 76 -0.96 -2.54 16.20
N LEU A 77 -2.23 -2.15 16.22
CA LEU A 77 -3.05 -2.14 15.00
C LEU A 77 -2.78 -0.86 14.22
N THR A 78 -2.39 -1.00 12.96
CA THR A 78 -2.28 0.12 12.03
C THR A 78 -3.43 0.08 11.04
N VAL A 79 -4.10 1.21 10.91
CA VAL A 79 -5.14 1.45 9.91
C VAL A 79 -4.52 2.24 8.76
N GLU A 80 -4.78 1.83 7.54
CA GLU A 80 -4.33 2.52 6.34
C GLU A 80 -5.45 2.54 5.29
N VAL A 81 -5.26 3.33 4.24
CA VAL A 81 -6.18 3.28 3.08
C VAL A 81 -6.11 1.93 2.37
N GLY A 82 -7.25 1.44 1.90
CA GLY A 82 -7.33 0.21 1.11
C GLY A 82 -6.57 0.25 -0.20
N PHE A 83 -6.24 -0.93 -0.74
CA PHE A 83 -5.64 -1.10 -2.06
C PHE A 83 -6.66 -0.86 -3.17
N TRP A 84 -7.92 -1.28 -3.00
CA TRP A 84 -9.02 -1.06 -3.96
C TRP A 84 -10.17 -0.23 -3.38
N GLY A 85 -11.18 0.03 -4.22
CA GLY A 85 -12.37 0.81 -3.84
C GLY A 85 -12.08 2.30 -3.68
N ARG A 86 -11.11 2.83 -4.45
CA ARG A 86 -10.79 4.26 -4.50
C ARG A 86 -11.65 4.94 -5.56
N GLU A 87 -12.51 5.86 -5.14
CA GLU A 87 -13.22 6.74 -6.05
C GLU A 87 -12.33 7.96 -6.36
N THR A 88 -12.00 8.15 -7.63
CA THR A 88 -11.28 9.34 -8.09
C THR A 88 -12.25 10.40 -8.56
N SER A 89 -12.30 11.53 -7.87
CA SER A 89 -12.92 12.75 -8.39
C SER A 89 -11.83 13.71 -8.89
N LYS A 90 -11.97 14.19 -10.13
CA LYS A 90 -11.14 15.31 -10.60
C LYS A 90 -11.57 16.57 -9.85
N ARG A 91 -10.64 17.31 -9.22
CA ARG A 91 -10.95 18.69 -8.85
C ARG A 91 -11.23 19.47 -10.13
N SER A 92 -12.20 20.37 -10.06
CA SER A 92 -12.48 21.34 -11.12
C SER A 92 -11.19 22.03 -11.54
N PHE A 93 -10.86 21.89 -12.83
CA PHE A 93 -9.64 22.37 -13.45
C PHE A 93 -9.67 23.91 -13.49
N ASN A 94 -8.80 24.57 -12.73
CA ASN A 94 -8.67 26.02 -12.80
C ASN A 94 -7.69 26.38 -13.95
N TRP A 95 -8.16 27.12 -14.95
CA TRP A 95 -7.39 27.51 -16.15
C TRP A 95 -6.06 28.19 -15.80
N TYR A 96 -5.99 28.88 -14.65
CA TYR A 96 -4.76 29.47 -14.11
C TYR A 96 -3.61 28.45 -13.93
N HIS A 97 -3.89 27.19 -13.58
CA HIS A 97 -2.82 26.18 -13.38
C HIS A 97 -2.15 25.74 -14.69
N THR A 98 -2.88 25.75 -15.81
CA THR A 98 -2.31 25.45 -17.13
C THR A 98 -1.40 26.58 -17.59
N LEU A 99 -1.81 27.82 -17.32
CA LEU A 99 -1.04 29.04 -17.60
C LEU A 99 0.27 29.11 -16.79
N LEU A 100 0.27 28.55 -15.58
CA LEU A 100 1.47 28.40 -14.74
C LEU A 100 2.30 27.14 -15.04
N GLY A 101 2.00 26.41 -16.13
CA GLY A 101 2.76 25.22 -16.54
C GLY A 101 2.62 24.01 -15.58
N HIS A 102 1.62 24.00 -14.70
CA HIS A 102 1.44 22.91 -13.75
C HIS A 102 0.82 21.69 -14.44
N ARG A 103 1.65 20.70 -14.78
CA ARG A 103 1.22 19.42 -15.40
C ARG A 103 0.51 18.44 -14.45
N ARG A 104 0.18 18.86 -13.22
CA ARG A 104 -0.41 18.00 -12.19
C ARG A 104 -1.93 18.04 -12.22
N SER A 105 -2.55 16.87 -12.38
CA SER A 105 -3.97 16.71 -12.10
C SER A 105 -4.19 16.56 -10.58
N LEU A 106 -4.95 17.47 -9.98
CA LEU A 106 -5.31 17.41 -8.56
C LEU A 106 -6.52 16.47 -8.38
N TYR A 107 -6.27 15.18 -8.22
CA TYR A 107 -7.31 14.22 -7.88
C TYR A 107 -7.64 14.28 -6.38
N LYS A 108 -8.92 14.26 -6.04
CA LYS A 108 -9.38 13.94 -4.68
C LYS A 108 -9.82 12.48 -4.67
N PHE A 109 -9.17 11.70 -3.82
CA PHE A 109 -9.50 10.29 -3.60
C PHE A 109 -10.47 10.18 -2.44
N LYS A 110 -11.60 9.51 -2.66
CA LYS A 110 -12.47 9.04 -1.58
C LYS A 110 -12.18 7.56 -1.37
N HIS A 111 -11.89 7.21 -0.12
CA HIS A 111 -11.53 5.86 0.28
C HIS A 111 -12.70 5.26 1.06
N ASN A 112 -13.26 4.16 0.54
CA ASN A 112 -14.37 3.46 1.18
C ASN A 112 -13.91 2.24 1.98
N PHE A 113 -12.67 1.80 1.73
CA PHE A 113 -12.05 0.66 2.41
C PHE A 113 -10.77 1.09 3.13
N TYR A 114 -10.55 0.49 4.29
CA TYR A 114 -9.38 0.65 5.12
C TYR A 114 -8.76 -0.71 5.35
N ARG A 115 -7.43 -0.77 5.25
CA ARG A 115 -6.68 -1.96 5.58
C ARG A 115 -6.22 -1.90 7.02
N ILE A 116 -6.28 -3.04 7.71
CA ILE A 116 -5.88 -3.13 9.12
C ILE A 116 -4.86 -4.27 9.26
N ALA A 117 -3.71 -3.94 9.85
CA ALA A 117 -2.63 -4.90 10.08
C ALA A 117 -2.03 -4.75 11.48
N LEU A 118 -1.54 -5.86 12.02
CA LEU A 118 -0.75 -5.90 13.24
C LEU A 118 0.71 -5.54 12.96
N ASP A 119 1.24 -4.67 13.80
CA ASP A 119 2.66 -4.32 13.97
C ASP A 119 3.39 -3.76 12.73
N GLY A 120 2.65 -3.40 11.70
CA GLY A 120 3.14 -2.74 10.48
C GLY A 120 1.97 -2.41 9.56
N SER A 121 2.19 -1.56 8.54
CA SER A 121 1.12 -1.07 7.66
C SER A 121 1.33 -1.39 6.17
N LEU A 122 2.47 -2.01 5.84
CA LEU A 122 2.89 -2.39 4.50
C LEU A 122 3.06 -3.92 4.39
N PRO A 123 2.91 -4.49 3.18
CA PRO A 123 3.19 -5.91 2.98
C PRO A 123 4.64 -6.25 3.34
N GLY A 124 4.80 -7.38 4.04
CA GLY A 124 6.06 -7.88 4.59
C GLY A 124 6.56 -7.13 5.84
N GLU A 125 5.80 -6.17 6.36
CA GLU A 125 6.02 -5.54 7.67
C GLU A 125 4.87 -5.85 8.63
N GLY A 126 3.62 -5.63 8.18
CA GLY A 126 2.43 -5.90 8.96
C GLY A 126 1.84 -7.29 8.71
N ASP A 127 1.26 -7.87 9.76
CA ASP A 127 0.46 -9.09 9.68
C ASP A 127 -1.03 -8.71 9.56
N PHE A 128 -1.60 -8.91 8.37
CA PHE A 128 -3.02 -8.64 8.10
C PHE A 128 -3.96 -9.71 8.70
N CYS A 129 -3.42 -10.81 9.24
CA CYS A 129 -4.15 -11.93 9.82
C CYS A 129 -5.22 -12.47 8.86
N ASN A 130 -4.84 -12.65 7.59
CA ASN A 130 -5.76 -12.90 6.48
C ASN A 130 -5.39 -14.12 5.63
N ALA A 131 -4.35 -14.89 5.99
CA ALA A 131 -3.95 -16.05 5.22
C ALA A 131 -5.05 -17.13 5.19
N ASN A 132 -5.22 -17.78 4.03
CA ASN A 132 -6.18 -18.87 3.80
C ASN A 132 -7.62 -18.47 4.16
N SER A 133 -8.00 -17.24 3.84
CA SER A 133 -9.35 -16.75 4.12
C SER A 133 -10.39 -17.36 3.17
N PRO A 134 -11.65 -17.53 3.63
CA PRO A 134 -12.74 -17.98 2.77
C PRO A 134 -13.11 -16.93 1.68
N PRO A 135 -13.84 -17.33 0.63
CA PRO A 135 -14.17 -16.46 -0.50
C PRO A 135 -15.28 -15.43 -0.20
N ASP A 136 -16.07 -15.64 0.84
CA ASP A 136 -17.30 -14.87 1.17
C ASP A 136 -17.10 -13.34 1.15
N ARG A 137 -16.03 -12.85 1.76
CA ARG A 137 -15.75 -11.42 1.83
C ARG A 137 -15.25 -10.86 0.50
N TRP A 138 -14.53 -11.67 -0.28
CA TRP A 138 -14.16 -11.32 -1.64
C TRP A 138 -15.42 -11.21 -2.51
N GLU A 139 -16.31 -12.20 -2.48
CA GLU A 139 -17.58 -12.20 -3.21
C GLU A 139 -18.43 -10.96 -2.88
N GLN A 140 -18.55 -10.62 -1.60
CA GLN A 140 -19.27 -9.43 -1.14
C GLN A 140 -18.64 -8.14 -1.69
N GLN A 141 -17.32 -7.97 -1.50
CA GLN A 141 -16.62 -6.75 -1.91
C GLN A 141 -16.55 -6.61 -3.43
N SER A 142 -16.32 -7.72 -4.15
CA SER A 142 -16.21 -7.73 -5.60
C SER A 142 -17.53 -7.38 -6.25
N ALA A 143 -18.65 -7.90 -5.73
CA ALA A 143 -19.99 -7.52 -6.15
C ALA A 143 -20.27 -6.04 -5.87
N ALA A 144 -19.97 -5.54 -4.67
CA ALA A 144 -20.20 -4.15 -4.29
C ALA A 144 -19.38 -3.15 -5.12
N LEU A 145 -18.17 -3.51 -5.51
CA LEU A 145 -17.27 -2.69 -6.33
C LEU A 145 -17.43 -2.93 -7.84
N ASN A 146 -18.25 -3.90 -8.24
CA ASN A 146 -18.35 -4.39 -9.62
C ASN A 146 -16.97 -4.72 -10.24
N ILE A 147 -16.10 -5.34 -9.45
CA ILE A 147 -14.80 -5.87 -9.91
C ILE A 147 -14.91 -7.37 -10.10
N ARG A 148 -14.15 -7.90 -11.07
CA ARG A 148 -14.14 -9.32 -11.40
C ARG A 148 -12.72 -9.75 -11.69
N LEU A 149 -12.41 -10.99 -11.34
CA LEU A 149 -11.16 -11.62 -11.72
C LEU A 149 -11.28 -12.12 -13.18
N LYS A 150 -10.76 -11.34 -14.13
CA LYS A 150 -10.85 -11.70 -15.57
C LYS A 150 -9.89 -12.85 -15.88
N PRO A 151 -10.24 -13.79 -16.77
CA PRO A 151 -9.32 -14.83 -17.22
C PRO A 151 -7.98 -14.26 -17.68
N TYR A 152 -6.89 -15.00 -17.48
CA TYR A 152 -5.59 -14.60 -18.03
C TYR A 152 -5.67 -14.42 -19.54
N ARG A 153 -4.96 -13.41 -20.03
CA ARG A 153 -4.83 -13.15 -21.47
C ARG A 153 -3.66 -13.93 -22.04
N SER A 154 -3.84 -14.44 -23.25
CA SER A 154 -2.82 -15.20 -23.98
C SER A 154 -1.88 -14.33 -24.83
N ALA A 155 -2.20 -13.04 -25.02
CA ALA A 155 -1.43 -12.13 -25.84
C ALA A 155 -1.46 -10.69 -25.30
N GLY A 156 -0.44 -9.92 -25.66
CA GLY A 156 -0.34 -8.48 -25.38
C GLY A 156 0.77 -7.83 -26.20
N GLU A 157 0.72 -6.51 -26.30
CA GLU A 157 1.51 -5.73 -27.26
C GLU A 157 2.81 -5.20 -26.67
N HIS A 158 2.83 -4.85 -25.37
CA HIS A 158 3.94 -4.12 -24.76
C HIS A 158 4.18 -4.52 -23.30
N VAL A 159 5.39 -4.27 -22.79
CA VAL A 159 5.71 -4.39 -21.36
C VAL A 159 5.37 -3.08 -20.66
N LEU A 160 4.57 -3.12 -19.59
CA LEU A 160 4.15 -1.93 -18.86
C LEU A 160 4.88 -1.83 -17.50
N ILE A 161 5.77 -0.86 -17.34
CA ILE A 161 6.54 -0.62 -16.11
C ILE A 161 5.83 0.46 -15.28
N ILE A 162 5.46 0.14 -14.04
CA ILE A 162 4.62 0.98 -13.20
C ILE A 162 5.46 1.72 -12.14
N GLY A 163 5.50 3.04 -12.26
CA GLY A 163 6.10 3.94 -11.28
C GLY A 163 5.26 4.16 -10.03
N GLN A 164 5.92 4.59 -8.96
CA GLN A 164 5.33 4.90 -7.65
C GLN A 164 5.63 6.36 -7.24
N ILE A 165 5.04 6.83 -6.15
CA ILE A 165 5.31 8.18 -5.63
C ILE A 165 6.79 8.24 -5.18
N PRO A 166 7.58 9.22 -5.65
CA PRO A 166 8.92 9.45 -5.12
C PRO A 166 8.89 9.66 -3.60
N GLY A 167 9.70 8.90 -2.88
CA GLY A 167 9.68 8.94 -1.41
C GLY A 167 8.43 8.33 -0.78
N ASP A 168 7.69 7.43 -1.45
CA ASP A 168 6.69 6.58 -0.79
C ASP A 168 7.35 5.64 0.23
N ALA A 169 6.68 5.31 1.33
CA ALA A 169 7.18 4.33 2.30
C ALA A 169 7.33 2.95 1.65
N ALA A 170 6.45 2.61 0.71
CA ALA A 170 6.51 1.35 -0.05
C ALA A 170 7.79 1.23 -0.90
N MET A 171 8.44 2.35 -1.27
CA MET A 171 9.71 2.33 -2.01
C MET A 171 10.90 1.95 -1.12
N ARG A 172 10.78 2.03 0.22
CA ARG A 172 11.85 1.68 1.18
C ARG A 172 13.20 2.32 0.86
N GLY A 173 13.18 3.62 0.56
CA GLY A 173 14.37 4.41 0.27
C GLY A 173 14.88 4.31 -1.17
N MET A 174 14.29 3.46 -2.02
CA MET A 174 14.65 3.38 -3.43
C MET A 174 14.28 4.66 -4.19
N ASP A 175 15.24 5.17 -4.98
CA ASP A 175 14.99 6.25 -5.92
C ASP A 175 14.14 5.75 -7.09
N VAL A 176 12.92 6.29 -7.21
CA VAL A 176 11.93 5.86 -8.22
C VAL A 176 12.44 6.10 -9.64
N ARG A 177 13.12 7.22 -9.90
CA ARG A 177 13.57 7.58 -11.25
C ARG A 177 14.69 6.63 -11.68
N GLN A 178 15.69 6.44 -10.83
CA GLN A 178 16.79 5.50 -11.09
C GLN A 178 16.26 4.08 -11.27
N TRP A 179 15.30 3.65 -10.44
CA TRP A 179 14.68 2.34 -10.58
C TRP A 179 13.95 2.17 -11.91
N LEU A 180 13.16 3.16 -12.35
CA LEU A 180 12.45 3.11 -13.63
C LEU A 180 13.43 2.99 -14.81
N VAL A 181 14.48 3.82 -14.84
CA VAL A 181 15.49 3.79 -15.90
C VAL A 181 16.27 2.46 -15.91
N ALA A 182 16.72 1.99 -14.75
CA ALA A 182 17.45 0.73 -14.65
C ALA A 182 16.59 -0.46 -15.08
N THR A 183 15.32 -0.48 -14.65
CA THR A 183 14.36 -1.53 -15.01
C THR A 183 14.08 -1.50 -16.52
N ALA A 184 13.79 -0.34 -17.09
CA ALA A 184 13.54 -0.19 -18.53
C ALA A 184 14.73 -0.66 -19.38
N ARG A 185 15.96 -0.27 -19.01
CA ARG A 185 17.18 -0.74 -19.68
C ARG A 185 17.35 -2.25 -19.57
N HIS A 186 17.02 -2.84 -18.42
CA HIS A 186 17.10 -4.28 -18.23
C HIS A 186 16.09 -5.01 -19.10
N VAL A 187 14.82 -4.61 -19.05
CA VAL A 187 13.76 -5.17 -19.89
C VAL A 187 14.13 -5.09 -21.36
N ARG A 188 14.65 -3.94 -21.83
CA ARG A 188 15.03 -3.77 -23.23
C ARG A 188 16.07 -4.79 -23.70
N ARG A 189 16.97 -5.26 -22.82
CA ARG A 189 17.97 -6.30 -23.17
C ARG A 189 17.38 -7.70 -23.29
N LEU A 190 16.19 -7.93 -22.74
CA LEU A 190 15.58 -9.26 -22.66
C LEU A 190 14.51 -9.49 -23.73
N THR A 191 13.93 -8.43 -24.28
CA THR A 191 12.81 -8.52 -25.22
C THR A 191 12.97 -7.47 -26.30
N ASP A 192 12.24 -7.59 -27.42
CA ASP A 192 12.09 -6.56 -28.46
C ASP A 192 10.71 -5.86 -28.39
N ARG A 193 9.82 -6.31 -27.50
CA ARG A 193 8.49 -5.72 -27.34
C ARG A 193 8.57 -4.21 -27.03
N PRO A 194 7.62 -3.39 -27.48
CA PRO A 194 7.47 -2.03 -27.01
C PRO A 194 7.42 -1.99 -25.47
N ILE A 195 8.01 -0.94 -24.88
CA ILE A 195 8.02 -0.72 -23.43
C ILE A 195 7.24 0.56 -23.15
N ILE A 196 6.30 0.51 -22.23
CA ILE A 196 5.64 1.70 -21.71
C ILE A 196 6.09 1.90 -20.26
N VAL A 197 6.73 3.04 -19.97
CA VAL A 197 7.01 3.47 -18.60
C VAL A 197 5.91 4.43 -18.17
N ARG A 198 5.23 4.08 -17.08
CA ARG A 198 4.17 4.91 -16.51
C ARG A 198 4.59 5.49 -15.17
N PRO A 199 5.05 6.76 -15.11
CA PRO A 199 5.38 7.40 -13.84
C PRO A 199 4.13 7.66 -13.01
N HIS A 200 4.30 7.79 -11.69
CA HIS A 200 3.18 8.12 -10.84
C HIS A 200 2.76 9.59 -11.05
N PRO A 201 1.45 9.93 -11.10
CA PRO A 201 0.98 11.33 -11.27
C PRO A 201 1.48 12.32 -10.21
N GLY A 202 1.97 11.80 -9.08
CA GLY A 202 2.54 12.58 -7.98
C GLY A 202 4.01 12.96 -8.16
N MET A 203 4.69 12.47 -9.20
CA MET A 203 6.07 12.84 -9.53
C MET A 203 6.19 14.36 -9.75
N LYS A 204 7.34 14.96 -9.44
CA LYS A 204 7.59 16.39 -9.71
C LYS A 204 7.87 16.57 -11.21
N ASN A 205 7.57 17.76 -11.74
CA ASN A 205 7.79 18.05 -13.16
C ASN A 205 9.29 17.96 -13.53
N GLU A 206 10.18 18.41 -12.66
CA GLU A 206 11.63 18.32 -12.84
C GLU A 206 12.10 16.85 -12.91
N ASP A 207 11.66 16.02 -11.98
CA ASP A 207 11.95 14.58 -11.97
C ASP A 207 11.42 13.89 -13.24
N PHE A 208 10.23 14.29 -13.70
CA PHE A 208 9.63 13.76 -14.93
C PHE A 208 10.42 14.18 -16.17
N ALA A 209 10.85 15.43 -16.28
CA ALA A 209 11.67 15.91 -17.41
C ALA A 209 13.05 15.22 -17.44
N ALA A 210 13.65 14.98 -16.27
CA ALA A 210 14.88 14.20 -16.17
C ALA A 210 14.66 12.74 -16.60
N LEU A 211 13.56 12.12 -16.15
CA LEU A 211 13.17 10.77 -16.55
C LEU A 211 12.96 10.66 -18.07
N GLU A 212 12.26 11.62 -18.68
CA GLU A 212 12.02 11.70 -20.13
C GLU A 212 13.36 11.73 -20.90
N THR A 213 14.28 12.59 -20.48
CA THR A 213 15.62 12.71 -21.06
C THR A 213 16.43 11.41 -20.94
N GLU A 214 16.31 10.68 -19.84
CA GLU A 214 17.06 9.42 -19.65
C GLU A 214 16.47 8.24 -20.41
N LEU A 215 15.15 8.23 -20.60
CA LEU A 215 14.42 7.15 -21.24
C LEU A 215 14.36 7.27 -22.77
N VAL A 216 14.47 8.48 -23.34
CA VAL A 216 14.48 8.69 -24.80
C VAL A 216 15.61 7.92 -25.51
N ALA A 217 16.69 7.62 -24.78
CA ALA A 217 17.81 6.84 -25.29
C ALA A 217 17.52 5.33 -25.42
N ILE A 218 16.37 4.85 -24.96
CA ILE A 218 16.00 3.42 -24.98
C ILE A 218 15.06 3.15 -26.17
N PRO A 219 15.48 2.36 -27.19
CA PRO A 219 14.67 2.11 -28.37
C PRO A 219 13.34 1.41 -28.09
N GLY A 220 12.27 1.86 -28.75
CA GLY A 220 10.93 1.26 -28.62
C GLY A 220 10.26 1.51 -27.26
N LEU A 221 10.73 2.50 -26.50
CA LEU A 221 10.14 2.90 -25.23
C LEU A 221 9.25 4.15 -25.40
N HIS A 222 8.10 4.13 -24.75
CA HIS A 222 7.20 5.26 -24.59
C HIS A 222 7.06 5.63 -23.10
N LEU A 223 7.12 6.93 -22.79
CA LEU A 223 6.88 7.46 -21.45
C LEU A 223 5.46 8.05 -21.38
N SER A 224 4.59 7.49 -20.55
CA SER A 224 3.23 8.00 -20.36
C SER A 224 3.24 9.35 -19.64
N GLY A 225 2.39 10.27 -20.07
CA GLY A 225 2.25 11.59 -19.43
C GLY A 225 1.67 11.53 -18.02
N LEU A 226 2.04 12.50 -17.16
CA LEU A 226 1.57 12.58 -15.76
C LEU A 226 0.05 12.79 -15.60
N SER A 227 -0.60 13.36 -16.61
CA SER A 227 -2.06 13.60 -16.65
C SER A 227 -2.83 12.49 -17.36
N SER A 228 -2.13 11.44 -17.84
CA SER A 228 -2.74 10.50 -18.78
C SER A 228 -3.86 9.69 -18.13
N LEU A 229 -5.04 9.73 -18.77
CA LEU A 229 -6.19 8.87 -18.44
C LEU A 229 -6.07 7.48 -19.11
N THR A 230 -5.01 7.26 -19.90
CA THR A 230 -4.74 6.05 -20.69
C THR A 230 -4.35 4.83 -19.87
N VAL A 231 -4.38 4.89 -18.53
CA VAL A 231 -3.98 3.78 -17.65
C VAL A 231 -4.76 2.51 -17.98
N VAL A 232 -6.05 2.67 -18.29
CA VAL A 232 -6.93 1.56 -18.68
C VAL A 232 -6.50 1.02 -20.04
N ASP A 233 -6.21 1.88 -21.01
CA ASP A 233 -5.83 1.47 -22.39
C ASP A 233 -4.43 0.84 -22.45
N GLU A 234 -3.49 1.33 -21.63
CA GLU A 234 -2.14 0.79 -21.48
C GLU A 234 -2.22 -0.60 -20.85
N LEU A 235 -2.92 -0.74 -19.72
CA LEU A 235 -3.10 -2.05 -19.09
C LEU A 235 -3.87 -3.02 -20.01
N ALA A 236 -4.89 -2.53 -20.73
CA ALA A 236 -5.72 -3.33 -21.62
C ALA A 236 -4.94 -3.98 -22.78
N ARG A 237 -3.72 -3.51 -23.10
CA ARG A 237 -2.88 -4.12 -24.15
C ARG A 237 -1.53 -4.60 -23.66
N ALA A 238 -1.27 -4.55 -22.35
CA ALA A 238 -0.01 -5.00 -21.77
C ALA A 238 0.18 -6.53 -21.92
N HIS A 239 1.35 -6.94 -22.38
CA HIS A 239 1.83 -8.33 -22.32
C HIS A 239 2.02 -8.77 -20.86
N CYS A 240 2.71 -7.93 -20.08
CA CYS A 240 2.85 -8.07 -18.64
C CYS A 240 3.07 -6.70 -18.01
N THR A 241 2.84 -6.62 -16.70
CA THR A 241 3.24 -5.46 -15.90
C THR A 241 4.47 -5.76 -15.07
N ILE A 242 5.30 -4.75 -14.83
CA ILE A 242 6.44 -4.81 -13.92
C ILE A 242 6.23 -3.77 -12.83
N CYS A 243 6.14 -4.24 -11.60
CA CYS A 243 5.98 -3.41 -10.40
C CYS A 243 7.15 -3.62 -9.46
N TYR A 244 7.59 -2.57 -8.77
CA TYR A 244 8.45 -2.75 -7.60
C TYR A 244 7.62 -3.28 -6.42
N SER A 245 6.92 -2.40 -5.71
CA SER A 245 6.05 -2.74 -4.58
C SER A 245 4.64 -2.12 -4.69
N SER A 246 4.31 -1.55 -5.84
CA SER A 246 3.01 -0.92 -6.10
C SER A 246 1.86 -1.91 -5.95
N SER A 247 0.75 -1.46 -5.36
CA SER A 247 -0.51 -2.22 -5.32
C SER A 247 -1.18 -2.35 -6.69
N PHE A 248 -0.68 -1.65 -7.72
CA PHE A 248 -1.13 -1.82 -9.10
C PHE A 248 -0.95 -3.25 -9.62
N SER A 249 -0.11 -4.07 -8.97
CA SER A 249 -0.06 -5.50 -9.24
C SER A 249 -1.42 -6.18 -9.09
N LEU A 250 -2.28 -5.70 -8.18
CA LEU A 250 -3.65 -6.20 -8.02
C LEU A 250 -4.54 -5.82 -9.20
N ASP A 251 -4.45 -4.57 -9.68
CA ASP A 251 -5.18 -4.11 -10.86
C ASP A 251 -4.78 -4.94 -12.10
N SER A 252 -3.48 -5.22 -12.26
CA SER A 252 -2.96 -6.09 -13.31
C SER A 252 -3.56 -7.49 -13.25
N LEU A 253 -3.54 -8.11 -12.07
CA LEU A 253 -4.06 -9.47 -11.87
C LEU A 253 -5.58 -9.53 -12.06
N LEU A 254 -6.34 -8.53 -11.61
CA LEU A 254 -7.78 -8.43 -11.86
C LEU A 254 -8.11 -8.37 -13.34
N GLU A 255 -7.30 -7.66 -14.12
CA GLU A 255 -7.45 -7.50 -15.56
C GLU A 255 -6.93 -8.69 -16.38
N GLY A 256 -6.49 -9.77 -15.73
CA GLY A 256 -5.98 -10.95 -16.42
C GLY A 256 -4.58 -10.73 -17.01
N VAL A 257 -3.84 -9.74 -16.52
CA VAL A 257 -2.49 -9.38 -17.01
C VAL A 257 -1.44 -9.90 -16.03
N PRO A 258 -0.51 -10.76 -16.48
CA PRO A 258 0.55 -11.27 -15.60
C PRO A 258 1.44 -10.12 -15.10
N VAL A 259 1.99 -10.30 -13.90
CA VAL A 259 2.80 -9.29 -13.23
C VAL A 259 4.10 -9.88 -12.70
N ILE A 260 5.19 -9.14 -12.89
CA ILE A 260 6.49 -9.38 -12.26
C ILE A 260 6.65 -8.34 -11.15
N THR A 261 6.83 -8.83 -9.91
CA THR A 261 6.98 -8.00 -8.72
C THR A 261 8.44 -8.01 -8.25
N LEU A 262 9.21 -6.97 -8.56
CA LEU A 262 10.65 -6.95 -8.27
C LEU A 262 10.97 -6.79 -6.77
N SER A 263 10.00 -6.40 -5.95
CA SER A 263 10.13 -6.38 -4.49
C SER A 263 9.42 -7.57 -3.85
N ARG A 264 10.10 -8.26 -2.91
CA ARG A 264 9.46 -9.24 -2.00
C ARG A 264 8.36 -8.65 -1.12
N PHE A 265 8.29 -7.31 -1.06
CA PHE A 265 7.31 -6.58 -0.28
C PHE A 265 6.13 -6.07 -1.12
N ASN A 266 6.01 -6.51 -2.37
CA ASN A 266 4.77 -6.31 -3.12
C ASN A 266 3.66 -7.17 -2.50
N ILE A 267 2.42 -6.68 -2.48
CA ILE A 267 1.27 -7.43 -1.96
C ILE A 267 1.02 -8.75 -2.73
N ALA A 268 1.36 -8.79 -4.02
CA ALA A 268 1.21 -9.97 -4.87
C ALA A 268 2.48 -10.84 -4.97
N ALA A 269 3.57 -10.45 -4.28
CA ALA A 269 4.84 -11.18 -4.28
C ALA A 269 4.75 -12.67 -3.87
N PRO A 270 3.81 -13.12 -3.01
CA PRO A 270 3.70 -14.54 -2.65
C PRO A 270 3.37 -15.47 -3.83
N ILE A 271 2.69 -14.96 -4.87
CA ILE A 271 2.28 -15.77 -6.02
C ILE A 271 2.96 -15.36 -7.33
N CYS A 272 3.47 -14.13 -7.42
CA CYS A 272 4.03 -13.59 -8.66
C CYS A 272 5.53 -13.83 -8.78
N SER A 273 6.02 -13.89 -10.02
CA SER A 273 7.46 -13.91 -10.26
C SER A 273 8.13 -12.65 -9.72
N ARG A 274 9.35 -12.83 -9.22
CA ARG A 274 10.24 -11.74 -8.80
C ARG A 274 11.48 -11.63 -9.69
N ARG A 275 11.47 -12.34 -10.82
CA ARG A 275 12.55 -12.41 -11.78
C ARG A 275 12.18 -11.60 -13.01
N ILE A 276 13.02 -10.61 -13.34
CA ILE A 276 12.78 -9.75 -14.51
C ILE A 276 13.00 -10.51 -15.82
N GLU A 277 13.74 -11.63 -15.76
CA GLU A 277 14.02 -12.53 -16.89
C GLU A 277 12.76 -13.20 -17.44
N ASP A 278 11.71 -13.30 -16.63
CA ASP A 278 10.44 -13.92 -17.02
C ASP A 278 9.58 -13.00 -17.91
N VAL A 279 10.09 -11.83 -18.32
CA VAL A 279 9.32 -10.80 -19.06
C VAL A 279 8.77 -11.26 -20.42
N ASN A 280 9.36 -12.28 -21.05
CA ASN A 280 8.87 -12.83 -22.32
C ASN A 280 7.82 -13.93 -22.15
N ASP A 281 7.87 -14.65 -21.02
CA ASP A 281 6.97 -15.75 -20.68
C ASP A 281 6.64 -15.67 -19.18
N PRO A 282 5.84 -14.67 -18.77
CA PRO A 282 5.60 -14.39 -17.37
C PRO A 282 4.65 -15.45 -16.77
N PRO A 283 4.94 -15.99 -15.58
CA PRO A 283 4.08 -16.99 -14.95
C PRO A 283 2.63 -16.52 -14.75
N LEU A 284 1.71 -17.48 -14.88
CA LEU A 284 0.27 -17.29 -14.68
C LEU A 284 -0.20 -18.08 -13.43
N PRO A 285 0.12 -17.60 -12.22
CA PRO A 285 -0.27 -18.30 -10.99
C PRO A 285 -1.78 -18.26 -10.76
N GLU A 286 -2.32 -19.32 -10.13
CA GLU A 286 -3.64 -19.26 -9.49
C GLU A 286 -3.66 -18.11 -8.47
N ARG A 287 -4.72 -17.31 -8.46
CA ARG A 287 -4.73 -15.99 -7.80
C ARG A 287 -5.97 -15.70 -6.98
N GLU A 288 -6.97 -16.57 -7.05
CA GLU A 288 -8.24 -16.51 -6.33
C GLU A 288 -8.00 -16.38 -4.82
N GLN A 289 -7.15 -17.25 -4.27
CA GLN A 289 -6.84 -17.22 -2.85
C GLN A 289 -6.16 -15.92 -2.40
N LEU A 290 -5.34 -15.30 -3.26
CA LEU A 290 -4.76 -13.98 -2.97
C LEU A 290 -5.86 -12.93 -2.79
N PHE A 291 -6.89 -12.94 -3.63
CA PHE A 291 -8.01 -11.99 -3.54
C PHE A 291 -8.90 -12.27 -2.32
N HIS A 292 -9.11 -13.54 -1.95
CA HIS A 292 -9.79 -13.91 -0.70
C HIS A 292 -9.06 -13.32 0.51
N ASP A 293 -7.74 -13.54 0.58
CA ASP A 293 -6.91 -13.05 1.68
C ASP A 293 -6.93 -11.51 1.72
N ILE A 294 -6.76 -10.84 0.58
CA ILE A 294 -6.77 -9.37 0.54
C ILE A 294 -8.13 -8.81 0.97
N ALA A 295 -9.26 -9.40 0.59
CA ALA A 295 -10.58 -8.95 1.02
C ALA A 295 -10.72 -8.95 2.55
N TYR A 296 -10.10 -9.92 3.23
CA TYR A 296 -10.03 -10.01 4.70
C TYR A 296 -9.04 -9.06 5.37
N ALA A 297 -8.19 -8.39 4.59
CA ALA A 297 -7.43 -7.24 5.07
C ALA A 297 -8.22 -5.92 4.99
N HIS A 298 -9.31 -5.86 4.20
CA HIS A 298 -10.05 -4.63 3.87
C HIS A 298 -11.40 -4.53 4.59
N TRP A 299 -11.64 -3.38 5.20
CA TRP A 299 -12.79 -3.11 6.05
C TRP A 299 -13.44 -1.78 5.66
N THR A 300 -14.75 -1.76 5.52
CA THR A 300 -15.52 -0.52 5.34
C THR A 300 -15.68 0.21 6.67
N LEU A 301 -16.13 1.48 6.64
CA LEU A 301 -16.56 2.14 7.88
C LEU A 301 -17.73 1.43 8.54
N ASP A 302 -18.61 0.80 7.76
CA ASP A 302 -19.77 0.10 8.29
C ASP A 302 -19.34 -1.19 9.00
N ASP A 303 -18.35 -1.92 8.49
CA ASP A 303 -17.77 -3.07 9.20
C ASP A 303 -17.15 -2.67 10.53
N ILE A 304 -16.47 -1.51 10.57
CA ILE A 304 -15.90 -0.95 11.80
C ILE A 304 -17.02 -0.58 12.79
N ARG A 305 -18.10 0.05 12.31
CA ARG A 305 -19.28 0.42 13.10
C ARG A 305 -20.12 -0.78 13.55
N ALA A 306 -20.08 -1.88 12.82
CA ALA A 306 -20.73 -3.14 13.19
C ALA A 306 -19.89 -3.92 14.22
N GLY A 307 -18.62 -3.54 14.41
CA GLY A 307 -17.70 -4.20 15.34
C GLY A 307 -17.01 -5.43 14.76
N ASP A 308 -17.16 -5.71 13.46
CA ASP A 308 -16.60 -6.91 12.82
C ASP A 308 -15.06 -6.95 12.91
N VAL A 309 -14.43 -5.78 12.79
CA VAL A 309 -12.97 -5.64 12.99
C VAL A 309 -12.57 -6.09 14.39
N LEU A 310 -13.22 -5.56 15.44
CA LEU A 310 -12.87 -5.92 16.80
C LEU A 310 -13.18 -7.39 17.08
N LYS A 311 -14.29 -7.92 16.57
CA LYS A 311 -14.65 -9.33 16.67
C LYS A 311 -13.57 -10.24 16.07
N ARG A 312 -12.98 -9.85 14.93
CA ARG A 312 -11.87 -10.59 14.30
C ARG A 312 -10.57 -10.47 15.11
N PHE A 313 -10.19 -9.26 15.49
CA PHE A 313 -8.88 -9.01 16.10
C PHE A 313 -8.82 -9.29 17.60
N ALA A 314 -9.92 -9.20 18.35
CA ALA A 314 -9.95 -9.42 19.80
C ALA A 314 -9.30 -10.75 20.26
N PRO A 315 -9.65 -11.93 19.70
CA PRO A 315 -9.00 -13.18 20.11
C PRO A 315 -7.50 -13.20 19.75
N ILE A 316 -7.09 -12.53 18.67
CA ILE A 316 -5.69 -12.44 18.26
C ILE A 316 -4.90 -11.54 19.23
N LEU A 317 -5.47 -10.38 19.56
CA LEU A 317 -4.91 -9.43 20.51
C LEU A 317 -4.75 -10.06 21.90
N ALA A 318 -5.78 -10.76 22.39
CA ALA A 318 -5.73 -11.47 23.66
C ALA A 318 -4.59 -12.48 23.74
N ARG A 319 -4.43 -13.32 22.70
CA ARG A 319 -3.30 -14.27 22.62
C ARG A 319 -1.94 -13.56 22.58
N ARG A 320 -1.81 -12.49 21.78
CA ARG A 320 -0.56 -11.73 21.65
C ARG A 320 -0.17 -11.03 22.95
N CYS A 321 -1.13 -10.49 23.69
CA CYS A 321 -0.89 -9.88 25.01
C CYS A 321 -0.50 -10.93 26.07
N ALA A 322 -1.17 -12.08 26.09
CA ALA A 322 -0.87 -13.16 27.05
C ALA A 322 0.51 -13.80 26.84
N GLY A 323 0.99 -13.86 25.60
CA GLY A 323 2.26 -14.50 25.26
C GLY A 323 3.52 -13.73 25.69
N GLY A 324 3.41 -12.50 26.21
CA GLY A 324 4.53 -11.71 26.74
C GLY A 324 5.65 -11.35 25.74
N SER A 325 5.57 -11.81 24.49
CA SER A 325 6.60 -11.59 23.48
C SER A 325 6.56 -10.15 22.99
N ARG A 326 7.61 -9.39 23.29
CA ARG A 326 7.83 -8.07 22.69
C ARG A 326 8.01 -8.22 21.19
N GLN A 327 7.06 -7.70 20.41
CA GLN A 327 7.21 -7.65 18.96
C GLN A 327 8.22 -6.56 18.60
N VAL A 328 9.28 -6.95 17.88
CA VAL A 328 10.24 -5.99 17.32
C VAL A 328 9.62 -5.45 16.03
N ARG A 329 9.19 -4.18 16.06
CA ARG A 329 8.75 -3.49 14.85
C ARG A 329 9.97 -3.00 14.11
N HIS A 330 10.18 -3.49 12.90
CA HIS A 330 11.20 -2.97 12.02
C HIS A 330 10.76 -1.60 11.51
N SER A 331 11.28 -0.54 12.12
CA SER A 331 11.16 0.81 11.55
C SER A 331 12.13 0.91 10.38
N PRO A 332 11.70 1.39 9.19
CA PRO A 332 12.59 1.64 8.06
C PRO A 332 13.71 2.67 8.36
N ALA A 333 13.70 3.31 9.53
CA ALA A 333 14.63 4.38 9.89
C ALA A 333 16.10 3.94 10.14
N HIS A 334 16.46 2.66 9.97
CA HIS A 334 17.87 2.22 10.14
C HIS A 334 18.36 1.26 9.04
N SER A 335 18.03 1.50 7.78
CA SER A 335 18.82 0.99 6.65
C SER A 335 19.28 2.13 5.76
N VAL A 336 20.05 3.04 6.35
CA VAL A 336 21.00 3.86 5.58
C VAL A 336 22.08 2.88 5.12
N LEU A 337 22.29 2.79 3.81
CA LEU A 337 23.42 2.09 3.20
C LEU A 337 24.72 2.49 3.94
N PRO A 338 25.66 1.56 4.20
CA PRO A 338 26.91 1.92 4.86
C PRO A 338 27.69 2.87 3.94
N GLY A 339 27.74 4.14 4.31
CA GLY A 339 28.48 5.13 3.54
C GLY A 339 28.00 6.56 3.68
N PHE A 340 27.77 7.07 4.89
CA PHE A 340 27.85 8.51 5.16
C PHE A 340 28.21 8.73 6.63
N GLN A 341 29.44 9.19 6.87
CA GLN A 341 29.93 9.52 8.21
C GLN A 341 29.31 10.84 8.70
N LEU A 342 28.88 10.85 9.95
CA LEU A 342 28.63 12.08 10.71
C LEU A 342 29.95 12.83 10.88
N GLN A 343 30.02 14.05 10.38
CA GLN A 343 30.94 15.06 10.90
C GLN A 343 30.10 16.21 11.44
N GLY A 344 30.42 16.59 12.67
CA GLY A 344 29.65 17.55 13.45
C GLY A 344 29.50 18.89 12.77
N LEU A 345 28.27 19.39 12.79
CA LEU A 345 27.83 20.72 13.20
C LEU A 345 26.34 20.65 13.54
#